data_AF-A0A939L3Z7-F1
#
_entry.id   AF-A0A939L3Z7-F1
#
_cell.length_a   1.000
_cell.length_b   1.000
_cell.length_c   1.000
_cell.angle_alpha   90.00
_cell.angle_beta   90.00
_cell.angle_gamma   90.00
#
_symmetry.space_group_name_H-M   'P 1'
#
loop_
_entity.id
_entity.type
_entity.pdbx_description
1 polymer ?
#
loop_
_entity_poly.entity_id
_entity_poly.type
_entity_poly.pdbx_seq_one_letter_code
_entity_poly.pdbx_strand_id
1 'polypeptide(L)' 'MDIWWTLHLKRDPASVPLARRILLGAMATAGVDPQIADDLGVALSEACANAVEHGATGRPD' A
#
# COMPACT_ATOMS: atom_id res chain seq x y z
N MET A 1 12.69 -16.55 -6.39
CA MET A 1 13.48 -15.30 -6.37
C MET A 1 12.80 -14.40 -5.36
N ASP A 2 13.51 -13.96 -4.34
CA ASP A 2 12.94 -13.17 -3.24
C ASP A 2 13.19 -11.68 -3.46
N ILE A 3 12.18 -10.88 -3.18
CA ILE A 3 12.22 -9.42 -3.32
C ILE A 3 11.78 -8.81 -1.99
N TRP A 4 12.62 -7.94 -1.43
CA TRP A 4 12.33 -7.20 -0.19
C TRP A 4 12.63 -5.72 -0.38
N TRP A 5 11.65 -4.87 -0.10
CA TRP A 5 11.79 -3.41 -0.14
C TRP A 5 10.90 -2.75 0.91
N THR A 6 11.17 -1.48 1.18
CA THR A 6 10.37 -0.65 2.07
C THR A 6 10.01 0.65 1.34
N LEU A 7 8.77 1.08 1.50
CA LEU A 7 8.24 2.32 0.94
C LEU A 7 7.71 3.18 2.09
N HIS A 8 8.28 4.37 2.27
CA HIS A 8 7.79 5.36 3.22
C HIS A 8 7.12 6.50 2.45
N LEU A 9 5.86 6.77 2.77
CA LEU A 9 5.08 7.85 2.19
C LEU A 9 4.57 8.78 3.28
N LYS A 10 4.25 10.02 2.90
CA LYS A 10 3.56 10.94 3.80
C LYS A 10 2.18 10.40 4.13
N ARG A 11 1.67 10.76 5.30
CA ARG A 11 0.27 10.56 5.66
C ARG A 11 -0.60 11.56 4.88
N ASP A 12 -0.93 11.18 3.67
CA ASP A 12 -1.65 12.00 2.69
C ASP A 12 -2.58 11.06 1.89
N PRO A 13 -3.84 11.43 1.61
CA PRO A 13 -4.74 10.61 0.80
C PRO A 13 -4.15 10.20 -0.56
N ALA A 14 -3.30 11.03 -1.18
CA ALA A 14 -2.62 10.72 -2.43
C ALA A 14 -1.59 9.57 -2.30
N SER A 15 -1.14 9.27 -1.08
CA SER A 15 -0.23 8.15 -0.82
C SER A 15 -0.90 6.78 -1.01
N VAL A 16 -2.22 6.67 -0.81
CA VAL A 16 -2.97 5.41 -0.97
C VAL A 16 -2.91 4.88 -2.40
N PRO A 17 -3.36 5.62 -3.45
CA PRO A 17 -3.27 5.14 -4.82
C PRO A 17 -1.83 5.00 -5.32
N LEU A 18 -0.87 5.78 -4.78
CA LEU A 18 0.54 5.63 -5.11
C LEU A 18 1.12 4.30 -4.59
N ALA A 19 0.85 3.96 -3.33
CA ALA A 19 1.28 2.70 -2.74
C ALA A 19 0.70 1.50 -3.51
N ARG A 20 -0.61 1.55 -3.83
CA ARG A 20 -1.27 0.53 -4.66
C ARG A 20 -0.58 0.36 -6.02
N ARG A 21 -0.31 1.46 -6.72
CA ARG A 21 0.34 1.42 -8.05
C ARG A 21 1.74 0.81 -7.99
N ILE A 22 2.53 1.16 -6.98
CA ILE A 22 3.89 0.60 -6.80
C ILE A 22 3.80 -0.92 -6.52
N LEU A 23 2.91 -1.35 -5.63
CA LEU A 23 2.72 -2.76 -5.32
C LEU A 23 2.31 -3.57 -6.57
N LEU A 24 1.32 -3.09 -7.33
CA LEU A 24 0.85 -3.75 -8.55
C LEU A 24 1.95 -3.83 -9.61
N GLY A 25 2.73 -2.77 -9.81
CA GLY A 25 3.87 -2.79 -10.74
C GLY A 25 4.96 -3.79 -10.34
N ALA A 26 5.23 -3.91 -9.03
CA ALA A 26 6.19 -4.90 -8.51
C ALA A 26 5.68 -6.34 -8.71
N MET A 27 4.41 -6.59 -8.42
CA MET A 27 3.78 -7.92 -8.60
C MET A 27 3.70 -8.33 -10.07
N ALA A 28 3.37 -7.39 -10.97
CA ALA A 28 3.39 -7.63 -12.41
C ALA A 28 4.81 -8.00 -12.88
N THR A 29 5.83 -7.31 -12.38
CA THR A 29 7.25 -7.62 -12.69
C THR A 29 7.66 -8.99 -12.15
N ALA A 30 7.12 -9.39 -11.00
CA ALA A 30 7.36 -10.69 -10.39
C ALA A 30 6.54 -11.84 -11.03
N GLY A 31 5.65 -11.55 -11.98
CA GLY A 31 4.79 -12.54 -12.63
C GLY A 31 3.68 -13.10 -11.73
N VAL A 32 3.26 -12.33 -10.72
CA VAL A 32 2.15 -12.69 -9.84
C VAL A 32 0.84 -12.67 -10.64
N ASP A 33 -0.04 -13.63 -10.35
CA ASP A 33 -1.36 -13.72 -10.95
C ASP A 33 -2.17 -12.41 -10.76
N PRO A 34 -2.82 -11.88 -11.81
CA PRO A 34 -3.55 -10.61 -11.73
C PRO A 34 -4.64 -10.57 -10.66
N GLN A 35 -5.36 -11.68 -10.44
CA GLN A 35 -6.43 -11.72 -9.44
C GLN A 35 -5.85 -11.60 -8.02
N ILE A 36 -4.75 -12.32 -7.75
CA ILE A 36 -4.03 -12.22 -6.47
C ILE A 36 -3.49 -10.80 -6.28
N ALA A 37 -2.95 -10.21 -7.36
CA ALA A 37 -2.43 -8.85 -7.34
C ALA A 37 -3.51 -7.82 -7.01
N ASP A 38 -4.72 -7.98 -7.57
CA ASP A 38 -5.85 -7.10 -7.30
C ASP A 38 -6.37 -7.23 -5.87
N ASP A 39 -6.50 -8.46 -5.36
CA ASP A 39 -6.92 -8.71 -3.97
C ASP A 39 -5.95 -8.07 -2.97
N LEU A 40 -4.64 -8.23 -3.19
CA LEU A 40 -3.61 -7.56 -2.39
C LEU A 40 -3.62 -6.04 -2.57
N GLY A 41 -3.92 -5.56 -3.78
CA GLY A 41 -4.07 -4.14 -4.05
C GLY A 41 -5.21 -3.50 -3.27
N VAL A 42 -6.34 -4.19 -3.11
CA VAL A 42 -7.46 -3.76 -2.27
C VAL A 42 -7.02 -3.77 -0.80
N ALA A 43 -6.46 -4.87 -0.31
CA ALA A 43 -6.01 -4.99 1.09
C ALA A 43 -5.01 -3.89 1.48
N LEU A 44 -4.03 -3.60 0.62
CA LEU A 44 -3.07 -2.52 0.84
C LEU A 44 -3.76 -1.14 0.87
N SER A 45 -4.72 -0.91 -0.02
CA SER A 45 -5.44 0.37 -0.08
C SER A 45 -6.23 0.63 1.19
N GLU A 46 -6.94 -0.37 1.70
CA GLU A 46 -7.65 -0.31 2.98
C GLU A 46 -6.69 -0.05 4.15
N ALA A 47 -5.57 -0.77 4.21
CA ALA A 47 -4.57 -0.58 5.25
C ALA A 47 -3.96 0.84 5.22
N CYS A 48 -3.64 1.35 4.04
CA CYS A 48 -3.13 2.71 3.88
C CYS A 48 -4.20 3.77 4.17
N ALA A 49 -5.45 3.58 3.74
CA ALA A 49 -6.56 4.48 4.06
C ALA A 49 -6.77 4.57 5.57
N ASN A 50 -6.80 3.43 6.27
CA ASN A 50 -6.88 3.36 7.73
C ASN A 50 -5.73 4.14 8.40
N ALA A 51 -4.50 4.01 7.90
CA ALA A 51 -3.35 4.76 8.42
C ALA A 51 -3.50 6.28 8.19
N VAL A 52 -4.01 6.70 7.02
CA VAL A 52 -4.27 8.10 6.70
C VAL A 52 -5.38 8.68 7.57
N GLU A 53 -6.47 7.95 7.76
CA GLU A 53 -7.62 8.43 8.53
C GLU A 53 -7.32 8.43 10.04
N HIS A 54 -6.75 7.34 10.56
CA HIS A 54 -6.68 7.12 12.00
C HIS A 54 -5.30 7.34 12.61
N GLY A 55 -4.24 7.59 11.82
CA GLY A 55 -2.88 7.74 12.36
C GLY A 55 -2.64 8.94 13.31
N ALA A 56 -3.65 9.75 13.63
CA ALA A 56 -3.53 10.95 14.50
C ALA A 56 -4.04 10.72 15.93
N THR A 57 -4.69 9.59 16.23
CA THR A 57 -5.53 9.46 17.43
C THR A 57 -4.78 9.07 18.70
N GLY A 58 -3.43 9.11 18.71
CA GLY A 58 -2.62 8.47 19.75
C GLY A 58 -1.85 9.35 20.74
N ARG A 59 -1.85 10.69 20.62
CA ARG A 59 -1.23 11.54 21.66
C ARG A 59 -1.90 12.91 21.72
N PRO A 60 -2.66 13.23 22.79
CA PRO A 60 -2.89 14.62 23.14
C PRO A 60 -1.57 15.19 23.66
N ASP A 61 -1.24 16.38 23.18
CA ASP A 61 -0.12 17.19 23.66
C ASP A 61 -0.29 17.57 25.14
#